data_AF-A0A2D8N6W3-F1
#
_entry.id   AF-A0A2D8N6W3-F1
#
_cell.length_a   1.000
_cell.length_b   1.000
_cell.length_c   1.000
_cell.angle_alpha   90.00
_cell.angle_beta   90.00
_cell.angle_gamma   90.00
#
_symmetry.space_group_name_H-M   'P 1'
#
loop_
_entity.id
_entity.type
_entity.pdbx_description
1 polymer ?
#
loop_
_entity_poly.entity_id
_entity_poly.type
_entity_poly.pdbx_seq_one_letter_code
_entity_poly.pdbx_strand_id
1 'polypeptide(L)'
;MTNIQPVPAATVVLARESEVHPDIEILLLKRNSRLVFHGGHWVFPGGRIDAEDFKRSRGDLEYPAALKAAVRETREEAGIEISEEHLIHTAHWTTPPKQPRRFSTWFFVCPLYEHVSVRVDNDEILEHRWITPVKALAEADAESLVLPRPTRVTLQDIALHQTLKELVAAATEGNIRVFPKDSKHYHPVKMGYSPSG
;
A
#
# COMPACT_ATOMS: atom_id res chain seq x y z
N MET A 1 29.64 -0.87 0.50
CA MET A 1 28.25 -0.59 0.11
C MET A 1 27.80 0.65 0.86
N THR A 2 27.61 1.76 0.16
CA THR A 2 27.19 3.05 0.71
C THR A 2 25.81 2.95 1.35
N ASN A 3 25.59 3.71 2.43
CA ASN A 3 24.28 3.80 3.08
C ASN A 3 23.36 4.66 2.20
N ILE A 4 22.68 4.02 1.23
CA ILE A 4 21.76 4.69 0.30
C ILE A 4 20.54 5.19 1.08
N GLN A 5 20.20 6.47 0.94
CA GLN A 5 18.98 7.03 1.54
C GLN A 5 17.75 6.37 0.90
N PRO A 6 16.77 5.88 1.69
CA PRO A 6 15.52 5.36 1.16
C PRO A 6 14.76 6.44 0.40
N VAL A 7 14.20 6.06 -0.75
CA VAL A 7 13.31 6.91 -1.54
C VAL A 7 11.91 6.88 -0.91
N PRO A 8 11.27 8.02 -0.65
CA PRO A 8 9.92 8.02 -0.11
C PRO A 8 8.93 7.44 -1.12
N ALA A 9 7.96 6.67 -0.62
CA ALA A 9 6.96 5.98 -1.43
C ALA A 9 5.62 5.89 -0.70
N ALA A 10 4.55 5.61 -1.43
CA ALA A 10 3.23 5.39 -0.86
C ALA A 10 2.60 4.11 -1.46
N THR A 11 1.77 3.43 -0.67
CA THR A 11 1.09 2.19 -1.05
C THR A 11 -0.32 2.17 -0.49
N VAL A 12 -1.29 1.74 -1.29
CA VAL A 12 -2.71 1.72 -0.92
C VAL A 12 -3.28 0.32 -0.96
N VAL A 13 -3.79 -0.14 0.18
CA VAL A 13 -4.61 -1.34 0.26
C VAL A 13 -6.06 -0.95 0.01
N LEU A 14 -6.55 -1.21 -1.19
CA LEU A 14 -7.98 -1.08 -1.50
C LEU A 14 -8.70 -2.31 -0.98
N ALA A 15 -9.66 -2.10 -0.09
CA ALA A 15 -10.46 -3.17 0.53
C ALA A 15 -11.94 -2.93 0.26
N ARG A 16 -12.68 -3.99 -0.04
CA ARG A 16 -14.13 -3.95 -0.25
C ARG A 16 -14.80 -5.16 0.40
N GLU A 17 -16.10 -5.07 0.62
CA GLU A 17 -16.90 -6.28 0.85
C GLU A 17 -17.09 -7.02 -0.48
N SER A 18 -17.07 -8.35 -0.44
CA SER A 18 -17.34 -9.15 -1.63
C SER A 18 -18.84 -9.19 -1.91
N GLU A 19 -19.19 -9.20 -3.18
CA GLU A 19 -20.57 -9.38 -3.64
C GLU A 19 -21.01 -10.85 -3.57
N VAL A 20 -20.07 -11.78 -3.41
CA VAL A 20 -20.29 -13.23 -3.60
C VAL A 20 -20.10 -14.01 -2.30
N HIS A 21 -19.26 -13.52 -1.38
CA HIS A 21 -18.97 -14.18 -0.11
C HIS A 21 -18.92 -13.17 1.04
N PRO A 22 -19.09 -13.59 2.31
CA PRO A 22 -19.13 -12.64 3.44
C PRO A 22 -17.77 -12.00 3.74
N ASP A 23 -16.67 -12.58 3.28
CA ASP A 23 -15.32 -12.06 3.56
C ASP A 23 -14.99 -10.82 2.74
N ILE A 24 -14.12 -9.97 3.27
CA ILE A 24 -13.51 -8.86 2.54
C ILE A 24 -12.58 -9.33 1.42
N GLU A 25 -12.53 -8.54 0.36
CA GLU A 25 -11.56 -8.66 -0.73
C GLU A 25 -10.60 -7.47 -0.73
N ILE A 26 -9.35 -7.74 -1.11
CA ILE A 26 -8.33 -6.74 -1.34
C ILE A 26 -7.90 -6.77 -2.81
N LEU A 27 -7.59 -5.61 -3.37
CA LEU A 27 -7.05 -5.52 -4.72
C LEU A 27 -5.55 -5.84 -4.71
N LEU A 28 -5.15 -6.86 -5.47
CA LEU A 28 -3.75 -7.08 -5.83
C LEU A 28 -3.54 -6.87 -7.33
N LEU A 29 -2.41 -6.25 -7.66
CA LEU A 29 -1.94 -6.02 -9.01
C LEU A 29 -0.69 -6.87 -9.27
N LYS A 30 -0.62 -7.50 -10.44
CA LYS A 30 0.54 -8.28 -10.89
C LYS A 30 1.45 -7.38 -11.72
N ARG A 31 2.61 -7.07 -11.16
CA ARG A 31 3.64 -6.29 -11.85
C ARG A 31 4.20 -7.08 -13.04
N ASN A 32 4.47 -6.41 -14.14
CA ASN A 32 5.15 -7.00 -15.29
C ASN A 32 6.49 -7.63 -14.88
N SER A 33 6.76 -8.86 -15.31
CA SER A 33 7.98 -9.60 -14.98
C SER A 33 9.26 -8.93 -15.48
N ARG A 34 9.15 -8.04 -16.46
CA ARG A 34 10.27 -7.24 -16.99
C ARG A 34 10.72 -6.13 -16.03
N LEU A 35 9.94 -5.82 -14.99
CA LEU A 35 10.27 -4.77 -14.05
C LEU A 35 11.40 -5.20 -13.11
N VAL A 36 12.41 -4.33 -12.99
CA VAL A 36 13.66 -4.57 -12.23
C VAL A 36 13.41 -4.73 -10.72
N PHE A 37 12.23 -4.35 -10.21
CA PHE A 37 11.83 -4.50 -8.82
C PHE A 37 10.47 -5.18 -8.74
N HIS A 38 10.42 -6.33 -8.05
CA HIS A 38 9.20 -7.12 -7.87
C HIS A 38 8.49 -7.53 -9.17
N GLY A 39 9.23 -7.70 -10.28
CA GLY A 39 8.64 -8.22 -11.52
C GLY A 39 7.98 -9.58 -11.30
N GLY A 40 6.73 -9.72 -11.75
CA GLY A 40 5.92 -10.93 -11.57
C GLY A 40 5.32 -11.11 -10.17
N HIS A 41 5.63 -10.23 -9.23
CA HIS A 41 5.04 -10.26 -7.89
C HIS A 41 3.66 -9.60 -7.87
N TRP A 42 2.84 -10.02 -6.92
CA TRP A 42 1.57 -9.40 -6.61
C TRP A 42 1.74 -8.37 -5.50
N VAL A 43 1.30 -7.14 -5.78
CA VAL A 43 1.48 -5.98 -4.92
C VAL A 43 0.18 -5.21 -4.78
N PHE A 44 0.17 -4.27 -3.85
CA PHE A 44 -0.83 -3.22 -3.80
C PHE A 44 -0.46 -2.08 -4.77
N PRO A 45 -1.44 -1.29 -5.23
CA PRO A 45 -1.14 -0.05 -5.94
C PRO A 45 -0.18 0.84 -5.14
N GLY A 46 0.82 1.41 -5.82
CA GLY A 46 1.75 2.32 -5.15
C GLY A 46 3.10 2.47 -5.83
N GLY A 47 3.75 3.57 -5.49
CA GLY A 47 5.00 3.97 -6.12
C GLY A 47 5.72 5.06 -5.34
N ARG A 48 6.66 5.71 -6.01
CA ARG A 48 7.49 6.76 -5.40
C ARG A 48 6.66 8.02 -5.19
N ILE A 49 7.01 8.77 -4.16
CA ILE A 49 6.54 10.15 -4.04
C ILE A 49 7.39 11.01 -4.97
N ASP A 50 6.75 11.61 -5.97
CA ASP A 50 7.43 12.44 -6.96
C ASP A 50 7.45 13.91 -6.54
N ALA A 51 8.35 14.70 -7.15
CA ALA A 51 8.49 16.12 -6.85
C ALA A 51 7.19 16.92 -7.06
N GLU A 52 6.32 16.45 -7.97
CA GLU A 52 5.01 17.06 -8.21
C GLU A 52 4.02 16.79 -7.07
N ASP A 53 4.12 15.62 -6.42
CA ASP A 53 3.30 15.30 -5.24
C ASP A 53 3.65 16.23 -4.07
N PHE A 54 4.93 16.56 -3.88
CA PHE A 54 5.38 17.56 -2.90
C PHE A 54 4.80 18.94 -3.19
N LYS A 55 4.93 19.44 -4.42
CA LYS A 55 4.42 20.77 -4.82
C LYS A 55 2.91 20.92 -4.63
N ARG A 56 2.16 19.83 -4.80
CA ARG A 56 0.70 19.78 -4.61
C ARG A 56 0.31 19.58 -3.14
N SER A 57 1.26 19.22 -2.30
CA SER A 57 1.05 18.98 -0.88
C SER A 57 1.16 20.28 -0.07
N ARG A 58 0.56 20.30 1.12
CA ARG A 58 0.69 21.47 2.01
C ARG A 58 2.05 21.45 2.69
N GLY A 59 2.83 22.51 2.49
CA GLY A 59 4.06 22.78 3.23
C GLY A 59 5.27 21.94 2.81
N ASP A 60 5.25 21.32 1.62
CA ASP A 60 6.32 20.45 1.10
C ASP A 60 6.72 19.33 2.08
N LEU A 61 5.75 18.83 2.85
CA LEU A 61 5.96 17.77 3.84
C LEU A 61 5.68 16.38 3.24
N GLU A 62 6.44 15.39 3.69
CA GLU A 62 6.42 14.04 3.10
C GLU A 62 5.07 13.33 3.27
N TYR A 63 4.40 13.43 4.41
CA TYR A 63 3.11 12.77 4.63
C TYR A 63 1.99 13.33 3.74
N PRO A 64 1.77 14.67 3.68
CA PRO A 64 0.87 15.25 2.69
C PRO A 64 1.20 14.85 1.24
N ALA A 65 2.48 14.76 0.88
CA ALA A 65 2.89 14.30 -0.44
C ALA A 65 2.61 12.80 -0.64
N ALA A 66 2.70 11.97 0.41
CA ALA A 66 2.40 10.55 0.36
C ALA A 66 0.92 10.29 0.07
N LEU A 67 0.02 11.11 0.62
CA LEU A 67 -1.42 11.04 0.29
C LEU A 67 -1.66 11.35 -1.20
N LYS A 68 -0.97 12.35 -1.76
CA LYS A 68 -1.06 12.69 -3.19
C LYS A 68 -0.54 11.56 -4.08
N ALA A 69 0.62 11.01 -3.73
CA ALA A 69 1.22 9.88 -4.44
C ALA A 69 0.31 8.65 -4.38
N ALA A 70 -0.24 8.32 -3.21
CA ALA A 70 -1.17 7.22 -3.03
C ALA A 70 -2.39 7.29 -3.98
N VAL A 71 -3.02 8.47 -4.08
CA VAL A 71 -4.14 8.71 -5.01
C VAL A 71 -3.68 8.61 -6.47
N ARG A 72 -2.56 9.25 -6.81
CA ARG A 72 -2.01 9.25 -8.17
C ARG A 72 -1.69 7.84 -8.66
N GLU A 73 -0.93 7.09 -7.89
CA GLU A 73 -0.49 5.72 -8.21
C GLU A 73 -1.70 4.77 -8.32
N THR A 74 -2.71 4.93 -7.45
CA THR A 74 -3.95 4.14 -7.55
C THR A 74 -4.69 4.39 -8.87
N ARG A 75 -4.75 5.65 -9.31
CA ARG A 75 -5.35 5.99 -10.62
C ARG A 75 -4.51 5.45 -11.77
N GLU A 76 -3.20 5.60 -11.70
CA GLU A 76 -2.27 5.20 -12.79
C GLU A 76 -2.21 3.69 -12.95
N GLU A 77 -2.09 2.91 -11.87
CA GLU A 77 -1.89 1.47 -11.92
C GLU A 77 -3.21 0.66 -11.96
N ALA A 78 -4.31 1.21 -11.43
CA ALA A 78 -5.59 0.49 -11.32
C ALA A 78 -6.78 1.22 -11.96
N GLY A 79 -6.64 2.46 -12.42
CA GLY A 79 -7.73 3.24 -13.00
C GLY A 79 -8.85 3.58 -12.02
N ILE A 80 -8.59 3.50 -10.72
CA ILE A 80 -9.57 3.75 -9.65
C ILE A 80 -9.35 5.16 -9.10
N GLU A 81 -10.42 5.95 -9.04
CA GLU A 81 -10.41 7.26 -8.41
C GLU A 81 -10.72 7.11 -6.91
N ILE A 82 -9.83 7.62 -6.07
CA ILE A 82 -9.97 7.66 -4.61
C ILE A 82 -9.65 9.06 -4.07
N SER A 83 -10.10 9.35 -2.85
CA SER A 83 -9.87 10.63 -2.16
C SER A 83 -8.88 10.45 -1.02
N GLU A 84 -8.06 11.47 -0.75
CA GLU A 84 -7.11 11.51 0.36
C GLU A 84 -7.80 11.35 1.72
N GLU A 85 -9.04 11.81 1.84
CA GLU A 85 -9.82 11.74 3.07
C GLU A 85 -10.26 10.31 3.44
N HIS A 86 -10.20 9.38 2.49
CA HIS A 86 -10.50 7.96 2.71
C HIS A 86 -9.25 7.13 3.04
N LEU A 87 -8.06 7.74 2.98
CA LEU A 87 -6.80 7.04 3.25
C LEU A 87 -6.54 6.99 4.76
N ILE A 88 -6.50 5.77 5.31
CA ILE A 88 -6.19 5.49 6.71
C ILE A 88 -4.73 5.03 6.79
N HIS A 89 -3.85 5.83 7.39
CA HIS A 89 -2.44 5.45 7.58
C HIS A 89 -2.33 4.31 8.59
N THR A 90 -1.68 3.20 8.24
CA THR A 90 -1.60 2.00 9.09
C THR A 90 -0.18 1.55 9.38
N ALA A 91 0.76 1.77 8.46
CA ALA A 91 2.14 1.34 8.64
C ALA A 91 3.14 2.21 7.87
N HIS A 92 4.40 2.17 8.31
CA HIS A 92 5.52 2.74 7.60
C HIS A 92 6.67 1.73 7.49
N TRP A 93 7.05 1.40 6.25
CA TRP A 93 8.05 0.38 5.94
C TRP A 93 9.32 1.00 5.39
N THR A 94 10.47 0.65 5.96
CA THR A 94 11.78 1.04 5.45
C THR A 94 12.54 -0.19 5.00
N THR A 95 12.96 -0.22 3.73
CA THR A 95 13.83 -1.29 3.23
C THR A 95 15.13 -1.38 4.06
N PRO A 96 15.55 -2.58 4.50
CA PRO A 96 16.78 -2.76 5.26
C PRO A 96 18.02 -2.16 4.59
N PRO A 97 19.07 -1.81 5.36
CA PRO A 97 20.32 -1.33 4.79
C PRO A 97 20.98 -2.39 3.89
N LYS A 98 21.91 -1.96 3.03
CA LYS A 98 22.66 -2.79 2.06
C LYS A 98 21.83 -3.39 0.92
N GLN A 99 20.56 -3.03 0.78
CA GLN A 99 19.79 -3.33 -0.42
C GLN A 99 20.09 -2.31 -1.53
N PRO A 100 20.17 -2.74 -2.81
CA PRO A 100 20.53 -1.85 -3.94
C PRO A 100 19.44 -0.81 -4.25
N ARG A 101 18.20 -1.09 -3.85
CA ARG A 101 17.07 -0.15 -3.88
C ARG A 101 16.44 -0.13 -2.51
N ARG A 102 16.18 1.07 -1.99
CA ARG A 102 15.59 1.26 -0.66
C ARG A 102 14.44 2.26 -0.76
N PHE A 103 13.36 1.94 -0.07
CA PHE A 103 12.17 2.77 0.05
C PHE A 103 11.80 3.01 1.51
N SER A 104 11.23 4.18 1.80
CA SER A 104 10.50 4.51 3.03
C SER A 104 9.04 4.74 2.64
N THR A 105 8.22 3.73 2.87
CA THR A 105 6.91 3.59 2.25
C THR A 105 5.81 3.77 3.29
N TRP A 106 4.93 4.73 3.04
CA TRP A 106 3.69 4.97 3.77
C TRP A 106 2.62 4.00 3.28
N PHE A 107 2.01 3.24 4.18
CA PHE A 107 0.95 2.28 3.86
C PHE A 107 -0.40 2.80 4.34
N PHE A 108 -1.34 2.84 3.41
CA PHE A 108 -2.70 3.27 3.65
C PHE A 108 -3.68 2.13 3.41
N VAL A 109 -4.76 2.07 4.20
CA VAL A 109 -5.97 1.32 3.86
C VAL A 109 -6.99 2.29 3.31
N CYS A 110 -7.66 1.93 2.22
CA CYS A 110 -8.73 2.69 1.61
C CYS A 110 -9.96 1.78 1.44
N PRO A 111 -10.99 1.91 2.29
CA PRO A 111 -12.23 1.16 2.13
C PRO A 111 -13.01 1.68 0.92
N LEU A 112 -13.54 0.76 0.11
CA LEU A 112 -14.43 1.05 -1.00
C LEU A 112 -15.83 0.54 -0.68
N TYR A 113 -16.80 1.44 -0.66
CA TYR A 113 -18.21 1.14 -0.40
C TYR A 113 -19.05 1.07 -1.68
N GLU A 114 -18.47 1.52 -2.80
CA GLU A 114 -19.09 1.49 -4.12
C GLU A 114 -18.31 0.56 -5.04
N HIS A 115 -19.01 -0.03 -6.02
CA HIS A 115 -18.37 -0.86 -7.03
C HIS A 115 -17.46 0.00 -7.93
N VAL A 116 -16.20 -0.39 -8.05
CA VAL A 116 -15.23 0.23 -8.96
C VAL A 116 -14.78 -0.76 -10.04
N SER A 117 -14.52 -0.23 -11.23
CA SER A 117 -13.91 -1.02 -12.32
C SER A 117 -12.40 -0.83 -12.30
N VAL A 118 -11.64 -1.93 -12.33
CA VAL A 118 -10.18 -1.89 -12.42
C VAL A 118 -9.77 -1.82 -13.89
N ARG A 119 -8.84 -0.92 -14.22
CA ARG A 119 -8.21 -0.82 -15.53
C ARG A 119 -6.71 -0.78 -15.35
N VAL A 120 -6.03 -1.75 -15.96
CA VAL A 120 -4.56 -1.84 -15.95
C VAL A 120 -4.02 -1.49 -17.33
N ASP A 121 -2.81 -0.94 -17.39
CA ASP A 121 -2.19 -0.43 -18.62
C ASP A 121 -1.60 -1.53 -19.53
N ASN A 122 -1.49 -2.77 -19.04
CA ASN A 122 -0.82 -3.91 -19.67
C ASN A 122 0.68 -3.69 -19.97
N ASP A 123 1.29 -2.64 -19.41
CA ASP A 123 2.72 -2.37 -19.54
C ASP A 123 3.40 -2.52 -18.18
N GLU A 124 3.03 -1.71 -17.18
CA GLU A 124 3.51 -1.86 -15.82
C GLU A 124 2.73 -2.95 -15.07
N ILE A 125 1.41 -2.99 -15.24
CA ILE A 125 0.52 -3.96 -14.58
C ILE A 125 -0.15 -4.84 -15.63
N LEU A 126 0.06 -6.15 -15.51
CA LEU A 126 -0.45 -7.14 -16.47
C LEU A 126 -1.81 -7.72 -16.08
N GLU A 127 -2.03 -7.92 -14.78
CA GLU A 127 -3.20 -8.59 -14.25
C GLU A 127 -3.62 -7.91 -12.93
N HIS A 128 -4.90 -8.04 -12.58
CA HIS A 128 -5.43 -7.61 -11.30
C HIS A 128 -6.36 -8.68 -10.74
N ARG A 129 -6.49 -8.73 -9.41
CA ARG A 129 -7.41 -9.64 -8.71
C ARG A 129 -8.00 -8.96 -7.49
N TRP A 130 -9.31 -9.02 -7.37
CA TRP A 130 -9.97 -8.99 -6.07
C TRP A 130 -9.86 -10.38 -5.46
N ILE A 131 -9.31 -10.48 -4.25
CA ILE A 131 -9.02 -11.75 -3.59
C ILE A 131 -9.15 -11.60 -2.08
N THR A 132 -9.60 -12.63 -1.38
CA THR A 132 -9.59 -12.59 0.09
C THR A 132 -8.15 -12.64 0.62
N PRO A 133 -7.85 -11.98 1.76
CA PRO A 133 -6.53 -12.04 2.38
C PRO A 133 -6.07 -13.47 2.65
N VAL A 134 -6.97 -14.31 3.18
CA VAL A 134 -6.69 -15.72 3.50
C VAL A 134 -6.31 -16.49 2.24
N LYS A 135 -7.03 -16.31 1.13
CA LYS A 135 -6.73 -16.98 -0.14
C LYS A 135 -5.42 -16.50 -0.75
N ALA A 136 -5.13 -15.20 -0.71
CA ALA A 136 -3.86 -14.65 -1.19
C ALA A 136 -2.65 -15.24 -0.44
N LEU A 137 -2.77 -15.39 0.88
CA LEU A 137 -1.73 -16.01 1.71
C LEU A 137 -1.57 -17.49 1.40
N ALA A 138 -2.68 -18.24 1.29
CA ALA A 138 -2.64 -19.66 0.95
C ALA A 138 -2.02 -19.91 -0.44
N GLU A 139 -2.37 -19.11 -1.45
CA GLU A 139 -1.77 -19.21 -2.78
C GLU A 139 -0.28 -18.81 -2.78
N ALA A 140 0.13 -17.91 -1.88
CA ALA A 140 1.53 -17.56 -1.72
C ALA A 140 2.35 -18.62 -0.96
N ASP A 141 1.73 -19.35 -0.03
CA ASP A 141 2.33 -20.51 0.64
C ASP A 141 2.45 -21.70 -0.31
N ALA A 142 1.52 -21.83 -1.25
CA ALA A 142 1.56 -22.79 -2.36
C ALA A 142 2.40 -22.32 -3.57
N GLU A 143 3.17 -21.23 -3.42
CA GLU A 143 4.06 -20.66 -4.46
C GLU A 143 3.36 -20.28 -5.78
N SER A 144 2.03 -20.19 -5.79
CA SER A 144 1.22 -19.79 -6.94
C SER A 144 1.14 -18.27 -7.09
N LEU A 145 1.34 -17.52 -6.00
CA LEU A 145 1.55 -16.07 -6.00
C LEU A 145 2.85 -15.72 -5.29
N VAL A 146 3.62 -14.79 -5.84
CA VAL A 146 4.80 -14.25 -5.15
C VAL A 146 4.44 -12.92 -4.51
N LEU A 147 4.44 -12.88 -3.17
CA LEU A 147 4.15 -11.68 -2.38
C LEU A 147 5.43 -11.11 -1.76
N PRO A 148 5.74 -9.82 -1.95
CA PRO A 148 6.75 -9.14 -1.16
C PRO A 148 6.43 -9.22 0.34
N ARG A 149 7.46 -9.15 1.19
CA ARG A 149 7.29 -9.21 2.64
C ARG A 149 6.30 -8.16 3.19
N PRO A 150 6.36 -6.87 2.79
CA PRO A 150 5.36 -5.89 3.26
C PRO A 150 3.94 -6.31 2.91
N THR A 151 3.69 -6.73 1.67
CA THR A 151 2.39 -7.22 1.20
C THR A 151 1.89 -8.41 2.01
N ARG A 152 2.75 -9.42 2.24
CA ARG A 152 2.41 -10.61 3.04
C ARG A 152 2.04 -10.25 4.47
N VAL A 153 2.81 -9.39 5.14
CA VAL A 153 2.53 -8.99 6.53
C VAL A 153 1.23 -8.19 6.62
N THR A 154 1.01 -7.24 5.71
CA THR A 154 -0.24 -6.49 5.63
C THR A 154 -1.44 -7.42 5.42
N LEU A 155 -1.32 -8.43 4.55
CA LEU A 155 -2.36 -9.43 4.35
C LEU A 155 -2.64 -10.27 5.60
N GLN A 156 -1.61 -10.65 6.36
CA GLN A 156 -1.76 -11.38 7.63
C GLN A 156 -2.55 -10.57 8.65
N ASP A 157 -2.32 -9.26 8.71
CA ASP A 157 -3.05 -8.37 9.61
C ASP A 157 -4.52 -8.25 9.19
N ILE A 158 -4.77 -8.04 7.90
CA ILE A 158 -6.12 -7.87 7.36
C ILE A 158 -6.93 -9.17 7.51
N ALA A 159 -6.29 -10.33 7.41
CA ALA A 159 -6.92 -11.64 7.60
C ALA A 159 -7.50 -11.86 9.02
N LEU A 160 -7.21 -10.98 9.98
CA LEU A 160 -7.79 -11.00 11.32
C LEU A 160 -9.20 -10.38 11.37
N HIS A 161 -9.67 -9.78 10.28
CA HIS A 161 -10.95 -9.08 10.20
C HIS A 161 -11.86 -9.74 9.16
N GLN A 162 -13.12 -9.95 9.52
CA GLN A 162 -14.09 -10.59 8.62
C GLN A 162 -14.81 -9.55 7.77
N THR A 163 -15.13 -8.39 8.34
CA THR A 163 -15.92 -7.34 7.69
C THR A 163 -15.09 -6.09 7.39
N LEU A 164 -15.53 -5.30 6.41
CA LEU A 164 -14.87 -4.03 6.09
C LEU A 164 -14.94 -3.06 7.27
N LYS A 165 -16.06 -3.08 8.01
CA LYS A 165 -16.24 -2.29 9.23
C LYS A 165 -15.21 -2.61 10.31
N GLU A 166 -14.95 -3.89 10.57
CA GLU A 166 -13.94 -4.31 11.55
C GLU A 166 -12.54 -3.86 11.13
N LEU A 167 -12.19 -4.04 9.84
CA LEU A 167 -10.91 -3.60 9.30
C LEU A 167 -10.73 -2.08 9.46
N VAL A 168 -11.75 -1.29 9.10
CA VAL A 168 -11.69 0.17 9.20
C VAL A 168 -11.54 0.63 10.65
N ALA A 169 -12.28 0.03 11.58
CA ALA A 169 -12.16 0.34 13.01
C ALA A 169 -10.75 0.04 13.51
N ALA A 170 -10.23 -1.16 13.23
CA ALA A 170 -8.89 -1.57 13.64
C ALA A 170 -7.78 -0.71 13.00
N ALA A 171 -7.93 -0.32 11.73
CA ALA A 171 -6.98 0.55 11.04
C ALA A 171 -6.98 1.98 11.60
N THR A 172 -8.14 2.49 12.02
CA THR A 172 -8.30 3.86 12.52
C THR A 172 -7.85 4.00 13.97
N GLU A 173 -8.19 3.02 14.82
CA GLU A 173 -7.88 3.02 16.25
C GLU A 173 -6.50 2.41 16.57
N GLY A 174 -5.92 1.70 15.60
CA GLY A 174 -4.65 1.01 15.74
C GLY A 174 -3.45 1.95 15.80
N ASN A 175 -2.40 1.51 16.50
CA ASN A 175 -1.11 2.19 16.45
C ASN A 175 -0.44 1.98 15.08
N ILE A 176 0.16 3.05 14.54
CA ILE A 176 0.96 2.94 13.30
C ILE A 176 2.10 1.95 13.50
N ARG A 177 2.15 0.93 12.64
CA ARG A 177 3.20 -0.08 12.68
C ARG A 177 4.41 0.36 11.88
N VAL A 178 5.57 0.44 12.54
CA VAL A 178 6.82 0.86 11.89
C VAL A 178 7.72 -0.36 11.68
N PHE A 179 8.26 -0.50 10.47
CA PHE A 179 9.12 -1.62 10.09
C PHE A 179 10.45 -1.10 9.51
N PRO A 180 11.60 -1.40 10.12
CA PRO A 180 11.75 -1.94 11.48
C PRO A 180 11.19 -0.97 12.54
N LYS A 181 10.87 -1.47 13.73
CA LYS A 181 10.21 -0.72 14.82
C LYS A 181 10.87 0.64 15.12
N ASP A 182 12.19 0.69 15.08
CA ASP A 182 12.98 1.89 15.40
C ASP A 182 13.58 2.52 14.13
N SER A 183 12.84 2.50 13.01
CA SER A 183 13.32 3.10 11.77
C SER A 183 13.64 4.58 11.97
N LYS A 184 14.90 4.94 11.76
CA LYS A 184 15.37 6.35 11.74
C LYS A 184 14.83 7.16 10.55
N HIS A 185 14.03 6.53 9.70
CA HIS A 185 13.40 7.16 8.53
C HIS A 185 11.91 7.40 8.76
N TYR A 186 11.41 7.23 9.98
CA TYR A 186 10.02 7.55 10.33
C TYR A 186 10.00 8.58 11.45
N HIS A 187 9.66 9.82 11.09
CA HIS A 187 9.56 10.96 12.00
C HIS A 187 8.22 11.65 11.79
N PRO A 188 7.11 11.05 12.25
CA PRO A 188 5.75 11.41 11.83
C PRO A 188 5.45 12.90 11.94
N VAL A 189 5.68 13.51 13.11
CA VAL A 189 5.44 14.94 13.34
C VAL A 189 6.26 15.83 12.40
N LYS A 190 7.54 15.50 12.18
CA LYS A 190 8.42 16.25 11.27
C LYS A 190 8.04 16.07 9.80
N MET A 191 7.43 14.94 9.49
CA MET A 191 6.97 14.58 8.15
C MET A 191 5.55 15.11 7.86
N GLY A 192 4.93 15.83 8.80
CA GLY A 192 3.58 16.38 8.63
C GLY A 192 2.46 15.39 8.96
N TYR A 193 2.77 14.23 9.52
CA TYR A 193 1.78 13.34 10.12
C TYR A 193 1.52 13.75 11.56
N SER A 194 0.32 14.25 11.81
CA SER A 194 -0.24 14.30 13.15
C SER A 194 -1.23 13.14 13.25
N PRO A 195 -0.97 12.12 14.09
CA PRO A 195 -2.09 11.28 14.51
C PRO A 195 -3.10 12.24 15.15
N SER A 196 -4.32 12.24 14.64
CA SER A 196 -5.42 12.94 15.30
C SER A 196 -5.41 12.49 16.76
N GLY A 197 -5.41 13.46 17.68
CA GLY A 197 -5.47 13.21 19.12
C GLY A 197 -6.76 12.53 19.54
#